data_AF-A0A172QSC5-F1
#
_entry.id   AF-A0A172QSC5-F1
#
_cell.length_a   1.000
_cell.length_b   1.000
_cell.length_c   1.000
_cell.angle_alpha   90.00
_cell.angle_beta   90.00
_cell.angle_gamma   90.00
#
_symmetry.space_group_name_H-M   'P 1'
#
loop_
_entity.id
_entity.type
_entity.pdbx_description
1 polymer ?
#
loop_
_entity_poly.entity_id
_entity_poly.type
_entity_poly.pdbx_seq_one_letter_code
_entity_poly.pdbx_strand_id
1 'polypeptide(L)'
;MRVIFVDPKHPVLPVPFVEAVFGRGESVFVDPDFPVDIEKWGIEASTSAQWLVTANPSLTSMLIDAPLDPLLEAVGVMQAAVSRGEWEREQTHESLIPYLEEESQEFIEAIEIGNDKEMKNELGDVLLQVLFHAEIAARQGRFDIFDVAASFVAKMKSRSPYLFDGSTGIVDSEEQERLWAMGKAQEKLGR
;
A
#
# COMPACT_ATOMS: atom_id res chain seq x y z
N MET A 1 -7.45 20.76 19.75
CA MET A 1 -6.42 20.45 18.75
C MET A 1 -6.58 18.99 18.36
N ARG A 2 -6.79 18.71 17.08
CA ARG A 2 -6.92 17.37 16.49
C ARG A 2 -5.54 16.89 16.10
N VAL A 3 -5.17 15.65 16.41
CA VAL A 3 -3.85 15.12 16.09
C VAL A 3 -3.98 14.12 14.95
N ILE A 4 -3.14 14.27 13.93
CA ILE A 4 -2.96 13.31 12.86
C ILE A 4 -1.55 12.75 12.96
N PHE A 5 -1.48 11.43 13.06
CA PHE A 5 -0.24 10.69 12.91
C PHE A 5 0.01 10.44 11.42
N VAL A 6 1.19 10.80 10.92
CA VAL A 6 1.59 10.56 9.54
C VAL A 6 2.89 9.77 9.55
N ASP A 7 2.94 8.64 8.84
CA ASP A 7 4.18 7.92 8.62
C ASP A 7 5.12 8.75 7.73
N PRO A 8 6.30 9.15 8.22
CA PRO A 8 7.31 9.84 7.42
C PRO A 8 7.72 9.14 6.13
N LYS A 9 7.75 7.80 6.14
CA LYS A 9 8.21 6.99 5.00
C LYS A 9 7.13 6.92 3.93
N HIS A 10 5.87 6.90 4.35
CA HIS A 10 4.70 6.76 3.47
C HIS A 10 3.59 7.72 3.92
N PRO A 11 3.74 9.04 3.64
CA PRO A 11 2.82 10.03 4.15
C PRO A 11 1.46 9.96 3.42
N VAL A 12 0.48 9.33 4.06
CA VAL A 12 -0.91 9.28 3.59
C VAL A 12 -1.75 10.25 4.42
N LEU A 13 -2.47 11.14 3.75
CA LEU A 13 -3.36 12.11 4.39
C LEU A 13 -4.81 11.57 4.41
N PRO A 14 -5.44 11.41 5.58
CA PRO A 14 -6.83 10.99 5.70
C PRO A 14 -7.77 11.98 5.01
N VAL A 15 -8.83 11.47 4.37
CA VAL A 15 -9.84 12.30 3.69
C VAL A 15 -10.43 13.40 4.60
N PRO A 16 -10.77 13.16 5.88
CA PRO A 16 -11.27 14.22 6.76
C PRO A 16 -10.28 15.36 7.01
N PHE A 17 -8.97 15.05 7.04
CA PHE A 17 -7.91 16.05 7.12
C PHE A 17 -7.80 16.83 5.82
N VAL A 18 -7.81 16.14 4.68
CA VAL A 18 -7.75 16.78 3.36
C VAL A 18 -8.93 17.75 3.15
N GLU A 19 -10.16 17.32 3.46
CA GLU A 19 -11.34 18.18 3.37
C GLU A 19 -11.29 19.37 4.33
N ALA A 20 -10.75 19.19 5.54
CA ALA A 20 -10.61 20.26 6.51
C ALA A 20 -9.60 21.32 6.07
N VAL A 21 -8.42 20.88 5.66
CA VAL A 21 -7.29 21.77 5.36
C VAL A 21 -7.43 22.39 3.98
N PHE A 22 -7.64 21.57 2.94
CA PHE A 22 -7.72 22.05 1.56
C PHE A 22 -9.12 22.50 1.16
N GLY A 23 -10.17 21.92 1.77
CA GLY A 23 -11.55 22.28 1.48
C GLY A 23 -12.06 23.46 2.31
N ARG A 24 -11.79 23.48 3.62
CA ARG A 24 -12.29 24.51 4.55
C ARG A 24 -11.22 25.53 5.00
N GLY A 25 -9.95 25.33 4.64
CA GLY A 25 -8.86 26.23 5.02
C GLY A 25 -8.52 26.17 6.51
N GLU A 26 -8.76 25.05 7.18
CA GLU A 26 -8.40 24.87 8.59
C GLU A 26 -6.87 24.88 8.77
N SER A 27 -6.39 25.58 9.80
CA SER A 27 -4.96 25.76 10.07
C SER A 27 -4.29 24.49 10.63
N VAL A 28 -3.05 24.24 10.18
CA VAL A 28 -2.23 23.08 10.53
C VAL A 28 -0.98 23.51 11.27
N PHE A 29 -0.65 22.83 12.37
CA PHE A 29 0.62 22.92 13.05
C PHE A 29 1.36 21.61 12.81
N VAL A 30 2.65 21.70 12.52
CA VAL A 30 3.49 20.53 12.28
C VAL A 30 4.46 20.42 13.42
N ASP A 31 4.54 19.21 13.96
CA ASP A 31 5.55 18.84 14.95
C ASP A 31 6.93 19.22 14.42
N PRO A 32 7.74 20.00 15.16
CA PRO A 32 9.09 20.38 14.74
C PRO A 32 9.99 19.18 14.40
N ASP A 33 9.73 18.02 15.00
CA ASP A 33 10.47 16.79 14.75
C ASP A 33 9.90 15.98 13.57
N PHE A 34 8.85 16.46 12.89
CA PHE A 34 8.28 15.81 11.72
C PHE A 34 9.27 15.91 10.55
N PRO A 35 9.78 14.78 10.03
CA PRO A 35 10.90 14.77 9.10
C PRO A 35 10.50 15.09 7.64
N VAL A 36 9.23 15.42 7.38
CA VAL A 36 8.71 15.70 6.04
C VAL A 36 8.33 17.17 5.92
N ASP A 37 8.82 17.81 4.86
CA ASP A 37 8.46 19.17 4.48
C ASP A 37 7.04 19.22 3.89
N ILE A 38 6.08 19.63 4.72
CA ILE A 38 4.66 19.67 4.38
C ILE A 38 4.27 20.85 3.48
N GLU A 39 5.12 21.88 3.32
CA GLU A 39 4.83 23.00 2.42
C GLU A 39 4.74 22.52 0.98
N LYS A 40 5.46 21.43 0.65
CA LYS A 40 5.36 20.71 -0.63
C LYS A 40 3.99 20.10 -0.88
N TRP A 41 3.17 19.92 0.15
CA TRP A 41 1.78 19.48 0.03
C TRP A 41 0.81 20.65 -0.16
N GLY A 42 1.31 21.89 -0.21
CA GLY A 42 0.48 23.10 -0.29
C GLY A 42 -0.18 23.46 1.04
N ILE A 43 0.39 23.02 2.17
CA ILE A 43 -0.12 23.29 3.52
C ILE A 43 0.74 24.39 4.15
N GLU A 44 0.11 25.48 4.57
CA GLU A 44 0.78 26.53 5.35
C GLU A 44 0.67 26.24 6.85
N ALA A 45 1.83 26.16 7.52
CA ALA A 45 1.89 25.91 8.95
C ALA A 45 1.55 27.16 9.78
N SER A 46 0.80 26.98 10.86
CA SER A 46 0.40 28.05 11.79
C SER A 46 0.54 27.59 13.23
N THR A 47 1.03 28.48 14.10
CA THR A 47 1.17 28.20 15.55
C THR A 47 -0.17 28.24 16.31
N SER A 48 -1.24 28.72 15.68
CA SER A 48 -2.61 28.71 16.20
C SER A 48 -3.49 27.75 15.40
N ALA A 49 -3.06 26.48 15.33
CA ALA A 49 -3.68 25.47 14.50
C ALA A 49 -4.79 24.68 15.20
N GLN A 50 -5.74 24.23 14.39
CA GLN A 50 -6.74 23.26 14.82
C GLN A 50 -6.21 21.82 14.70
N TRP A 51 -5.23 21.59 13.83
CA TRP A 51 -4.62 20.30 13.54
C TRP A 51 -3.14 20.25 13.94
N LEU A 52 -2.68 19.12 14.48
CA LEU A 52 -1.28 18.79 14.71
C LEU A 52 -0.90 17.61 13.82
N VAL A 53 0.05 17.79 12.89
CA VAL A 53 0.70 16.71 12.13
C VAL A 53 1.95 16.27 12.88
N THR A 54 2.05 14.97 13.19
CA THR A 54 3.20 14.44 13.92
C THR A 54 3.54 13.01 13.47
N ALA A 55 4.81 12.63 13.63
CA ALA A 55 5.26 11.24 13.55
C ALA A 55 5.54 10.65 14.95
N ASN A 56 5.23 11.39 16.03
CA ASN A 56 5.44 10.97 17.40
C ASN A 56 4.18 10.26 17.93
N PRO A 57 4.22 8.94 18.12
CA PRO A 57 3.06 8.17 18.58
C PRO A 57 2.67 8.49 20.04
N SER A 58 3.51 9.21 20.79
CA SER A 58 3.26 9.53 22.20
C SER A 58 2.31 10.72 22.39
N LEU A 59 2.00 11.47 21.32
CA LEU A 59 1.20 12.70 21.37
C LEU A 59 -0.31 12.46 21.09
N THR A 60 -0.77 11.21 21.05
CA THR A 60 -2.12 10.84 20.61
C THR A 60 -3.13 10.80 21.76
N SER A 61 -3.89 11.88 21.98
CA SER A 61 -5.12 11.83 22.82
C SER A 61 -6.43 11.82 22.02
N MET A 62 -6.37 12.08 20.70
CA MET A 62 -7.46 11.86 19.75
C MET A 62 -6.84 11.54 18.38
N LEU A 63 -6.72 10.24 18.08
CA LEU A 63 -6.57 9.76 16.72
C LEU A 63 -7.88 10.12 16.00
N ILE A 64 -7.83 10.99 15.00
CA ILE A 64 -8.89 10.95 13.99
C ILE A 64 -8.58 9.72 13.16
N ASP A 65 -9.39 8.68 13.40
CA ASP A 65 -9.59 7.53 12.53
C ASP A 65 -9.52 7.99 11.07
N ALA A 66 -8.35 7.86 10.45
CA ALA A 66 -8.36 7.26 9.15
C ALA A 66 -8.88 5.85 9.41
N PRO A 67 -10.04 5.43 8.85
CA PRO A 67 -10.42 4.03 8.94
C PRO A 67 -9.16 3.25 8.56
N LEU A 68 -8.68 2.40 9.48
CA LEU A 68 -7.50 1.59 9.23
C LEU A 68 -7.68 1.00 7.84
N ASP A 69 -6.80 1.39 6.93
CA ASP A 69 -6.79 0.83 5.58
C ASP A 69 -6.71 -0.68 5.80
N PRO A 70 -7.71 -1.49 5.39
CA PRO A 70 -7.70 -2.93 5.65
C PRO A 70 -6.43 -3.61 5.15
N LEU A 71 -5.74 -3.03 4.15
CA LEU A 71 -4.43 -3.49 3.71
C LEU A 71 -3.34 -3.18 4.73
N LEU A 72 -3.32 -1.98 5.33
CA LEU A 72 -2.39 -1.65 6.42
C LEU A 72 -2.67 -2.48 7.67
N GLU A 73 -3.94 -2.76 7.97
CA GLU A 73 -4.32 -3.70 9.02
C GLU A 73 -3.76 -5.10 8.74
N ALA A 74 -3.94 -5.62 7.52
CA ALA A 74 -3.39 -6.92 7.12
C ALA A 74 -1.85 -6.98 7.26
N VAL A 75 -1.14 -5.91 6.88
CA VAL A 75 0.31 -5.79 7.10
C VAL A 75 0.65 -5.85 8.59
N GLY A 76 -0.07 -5.09 9.43
CA GLY A 76 0.12 -5.11 10.88
C GLY A 76 -0.18 -6.48 11.51
N VAL A 77 -1.22 -7.16 11.04
CA VAL A 77 -1.58 -8.53 11.45
C VAL A 77 -0.45 -9.51 11.09
N MET A 78 0.09 -9.45 9.87
CA MET A 78 1.21 -10.30 9.46
C MET A 78 2.46 -10.07 10.33
N GLN A 79 2.82 -8.82 10.58
CA GLN A 79 3.94 -8.48 11.46
C GLN A 79 3.73 -9.01 12.89
N ALA A 80 2.50 -8.90 13.41
CA ALA A 80 2.15 -9.44 14.72
C ALA A 80 2.20 -10.97 14.74
N ALA A 81 1.74 -11.64 13.67
CA ALA A 81 1.76 -13.08 13.53
C ALA A 81 3.21 -13.60 13.52
N VAL A 82 4.07 -13.05 12.68
CA VAL A 82 5.50 -13.41 12.64
C VAL A 82 6.23 -13.01 13.94
N SER A 83 5.79 -11.99 14.66
CA SER A 83 6.42 -11.62 15.94
C SER A 83 6.05 -12.57 17.09
N ARG A 84 4.89 -13.23 17.03
CA ARG A 84 4.31 -13.97 18.16
C ARG A 84 4.18 -15.47 17.93
N GLY A 85 3.94 -15.89 16.69
CA GLY A 85 3.69 -17.27 16.30
C GLY A 85 4.98 -18.02 15.95
N GLU A 86 5.08 -19.27 16.40
CA GLU A 86 6.24 -20.13 16.15
C GLU A 86 6.25 -20.59 14.69
N TRP A 87 5.09 -21.04 14.19
CA TRP A 87 4.94 -21.51 12.82
C TRP A 87 5.27 -20.43 11.79
N GLU A 88 4.74 -19.21 11.98
CA GLU A 88 4.97 -18.06 11.11
C GLU A 88 6.44 -17.66 11.04
N ARG A 89 7.17 -17.83 12.15
CA ARG A 89 8.61 -17.52 12.22
C ARG A 89 9.47 -18.52 11.48
N GLU A 90 9.05 -19.78 11.48
CA GLU A 90 9.77 -20.89 10.83
C GLU A 90 9.61 -20.89 9.31
N GLN A 91 8.63 -20.17 8.77
CA GLN A 91 8.40 -20.13 7.33
C GLN A 91 9.56 -19.51 6.54
N THR A 92 9.88 -20.15 5.43
CA THR A 92 10.79 -19.66 4.39
C THR A 92 10.02 -19.46 3.09
N HIS A 93 10.67 -18.88 2.08
CA HIS A 93 10.03 -18.78 0.77
C HIS A 93 9.71 -20.14 0.18
N GLU A 94 10.58 -21.12 0.39
CA GLU A 94 10.47 -22.47 -0.14
C GLU A 94 9.38 -23.27 0.59
N SER A 95 9.25 -23.11 1.91
CA SER A 95 8.20 -23.82 2.68
C SER A 95 6.80 -23.33 2.34
N LEU A 96 6.65 -22.11 1.83
CA LEU A 96 5.38 -21.51 1.48
C LEU A 96 4.89 -21.81 0.06
N ILE A 97 5.76 -22.36 -0.82
CA ILE A 97 5.39 -22.68 -2.22
C ILE A 97 4.14 -23.57 -2.30
N PRO A 98 4.02 -24.67 -1.54
CA PRO A 98 2.86 -25.55 -1.65
C PRO A 98 1.54 -24.84 -1.30
N TYR A 99 1.57 -23.94 -0.30
CA TYR A 99 0.41 -23.15 0.09
C TYR A 99 0.02 -22.18 -1.03
N LEU A 100 0.98 -21.44 -1.60
CA LEU A 100 0.69 -20.56 -2.72
C LEU A 100 0.12 -21.30 -3.94
N GLU A 101 0.59 -22.51 -4.22
CA GLU A 101 0.03 -23.36 -5.28
C GLU A 101 -1.41 -23.77 -4.97
N GLU A 102 -1.69 -24.18 -3.73
CA GLU A 102 -3.02 -24.54 -3.24
C GLU A 102 -4.01 -23.36 -3.33
N GLU A 103 -3.70 -22.21 -2.72
CA GLU A 103 -4.59 -21.03 -2.74
C GLU A 103 -4.85 -20.52 -4.17
N SER A 104 -3.84 -20.62 -5.05
CA SER A 104 -4.01 -20.24 -6.45
C SER A 104 -4.96 -21.19 -7.18
N GLN A 105 -4.92 -22.47 -6.85
CA GLN A 105 -5.79 -23.48 -7.44
C GLN A 105 -7.22 -23.34 -6.91
N GLU A 106 -7.40 -23.11 -5.60
CA GLU A 106 -8.71 -22.86 -5.00
C GLU A 106 -9.36 -21.60 -5.59
N PHE A 107 -8.58 -20.53 -5.83
CA PHE A 107 -9.08 -19.34 -6.51
C PHE A 107 -9.58 -19.63 -7.93
N ILE A 108 -8.83 -20.46 -8.69
CA ILE A 108 -9.24 -20.90 -10.03
C ILE A 108 -10.56 -21.69 -9.94
N GLU A 109 -10.66 -22.62 -9.01
CA GLU A 109 -11.88 -23.41 -8.80
C GLU A 109 -13.08 -22.53 -8.46
N ALA A 110 -12.90 -21.53 -7.59
CA ALA A 110 -13.94 -20.57 -7.23
C ALA A 110 -14.46 -19.78 -8.44
N ILE A 111 -13.57 -19.42 -9.38
CA ILE A 111 -13.96 -18.81 -10.67
C ILE A 111 -14.77 -19.79 -11.52
N GLU A 112 -14.29 -21.03 -11.66
CA GLU A 112 -14.93 -22.04 -12.52
C GLU A 112 -16.36 -22.37 -12.08
N ILE A 113 -16.63 -22.35 -10.77
CA ILE A 113 -17.97 -22.56 -10.22
C ILE A 113 -18.80 -21.27 -10.08
N GLY A 114 -18.23 -20.11 -10.43
CA GLY A 114 -18.91 -18.80 -10.37
C GLY A 114 -19.28 -18.37 -8.94
N ASN A 115 -18.43 -18.67 -7.96
CA ASN A 115 -18.71 -18.39 -6.55
C ASN A 115 -17.92 -17.17 -6.06
N ASP A 116 -18.50 -15.99 -6.24
CA ASP A 116 -17.89 -14.70 -5.85
C ASP A 116 -17.47 -14.63 -4.37
N LYS A 117 -18.18 -15.34 -3.48
CA LYS A 117 -17.85 -15.36 -2.05
C LYS A 117 -16.51 -16.07 -1.83
N GLU A 118 -16.35 -17.26 -2.43
CA GLU A 118 -15.11 -18.01 -2.32
C GLU A 118 -13.99 -17.33 -3.11
N MET A 119 -14.28 -16.77 -4.29
CA MET A 119 -13.29 -15.97 -5.04
C MET A 119 -12.67 -14.86 -4.17
N LYS A 120 -13.47 -14.19 -3.35
CA LYS A 120 -12.98 -13.17 -2.42
C LYS A 120 -12.16 -13.77 -1.27
N ASN A 121 -12.55 -14.94 -0.76
CA ASN A 121 -11.80 -15.63 0.30
C ASN A 121 -10.43 -16.05 -0.22
N GLU A 122 -10.38 -16.75 -1.35
CA GLU A 122 -9.11 -17.25 -1.92
C GLU A 122 -8.19 -16.12 -2.36
N LEU A 123 -8.72 -14.97 -2.83
CA LEU A 123 -7.90 -13.78 -3.06
C LEU A 123 -7.30 -13.22 -1.77
N GLY A 124 -7.98 -13.38 -0.64
CA GLY A 124 -7.46 -13.08 0.69
C GLY A 124 -6.31 -14.01 1.09
N ASP A 125 -6.42 -15.30 0.79
CA ASP A 125 -5.38 -16.29 1.08
C ASP A 125 -4.17 -16.14 0.13
N VAL A 126 -4.39 -15.80 -1.14
CA VAL A 126 -3.31 -15.36 -2.04
C VAL A 126 -2.62 -14.08 -1.50
N LEU A 127 -3.38 -13.12 -0.97
CA LEU A 127 -2.80 -11.93 -0.32
C LEU A 127 -1.99 -12.30 0.93
N LEU A 128 -2.44 -13.27 1.72
CA LEU A 128 -1.71 -13.81 2.87
C LEU A 128 -0.33 -14.32 2.44
N GLN A 129 -0.26 -15.07 1.34
CA GLN A 129 1.02 -15.55 0.80
C GLN A 129 1.94 -14.39 0.37
N VAL A 130 1.40 -13.38 -0.34
CA VAL A 130 2.17 -12.18 -0.71
C VAL A 130 2.76 -11.47 0.52
N LEU A 131 1.97 -11.32 1.58
CA LEU A 131 2.39 -10.71 2.84
C LEU A 131 3.48 -11.53 3.53
N PHE A 132 3.38 -12.86 3.56
CA PHE A 132 4.43 -13.72 4.12
C PHE A 132 5.76 -13.55 3.38
N HIS A 133 5.75 -13.62 2.05
CA HIS A 133 6.96 -13.43 1.26
C HIS A 133 7.57 -12.04 1.48
N ALA A 134 6.74 -11.00 1.53
CA ALA A 134 7.20 -9.65 1.85
C ALA A 134 7.83 -9.55 3.25
N GLU A 135 7.20 -10.14 4.27
CA GLU A 135 7.71 -10.10 5.65
C GLU A 135 9.00 -10.93 5.83
N ILE A 136 9.13 -12.08 5.17
CA ILE A 136 10.38 -12.86 5.13
C ILE A 136 11.50 -12.03 4.50
N ALA A 137 11.23 -11.36 3.37
CA ALA A 137 12.22 -10.53 2.70
C ALA A 137 12.60 -9.29 3.53
N ALA A 138 11.63 -8.67 4.21
CA ALA A 138 11.83 -7.50 5.05
C ALA A 138 12.75 -7.80 6.23
N ARG A 139 12.54 -8.94 6.92
CA ARG A 139 13.40 -9.41 8.02
C ARG A 139 14.85 -9.68 7.60
N GLN A 140 15.08 -9.93 6.31
CA GLN A 140 16.40 -10.14 5.73
C GLN A 140 17.01 -8.85 5.16
N GLY A 141 16.35 -7.70 5.36
CA GLY A 141 16.79 -6.41 4.83
C GLY A 141 16.76 -6.32 3.31
N ARG A 142 15.88 -7.09 2.65
CA ARG A 142 15.75 -7.10 1.18
C ARG A 142 14.68 -6.14 0.69
N PHE A 143 13.42 -6.55 0.73
CA PHE A 143 12.27 -5.75 0.30
C PHE A 143 11.08 -6.02 1.21
N ASP A 144 10.12 -5.10 1.26
CA ASP A 144 8.87 -5.26 1.99
C ASP A 144 7.62 -5.19 1.08
N ILE A 145 6.43 -5.15 1.67
CA ILE A 145 5.16 -5.09 0.94
C ILE A 145 4.99 -3.78 0.17
N PHE A 146 5.56 -2.68 0.66
CA PHE A 146 5.51 -1.38 -0.01
C PHE A 146 6.41 -1.39 -1.24
N ASP A 147 7.57 -2.07 -1.18
CA ASP A 147 8.42 -2.30 -2.35
C ASP A 147 7.70 -3.16 -3.41
N VAL A 148 6.95 -4.18 -3.00
CA VAL A 148 6.12 -5.00 -3.92
C VAL A 148 5.07 -4.13 -4.61
N ALA A 149 4.34 -3.31 -3.86
CA ALA A 149 3.36 -2.38 -4.41
C ALA A 149 4.00 -1.35 -5.36
N ALA A 150 5.15 -0.77 -4.98
CA ALA A 150 5.90 0.16 -5.81
C ALA A 150 6.38 -0.50 -7.11
N SER A 151 6.82 -1.77 -7.05
CA SER A 151 7.20 -2.57 -8.22
C SER A 151 6.03 -2.76 -9.18
N PHE A 152 4.82 -3.02 -8.67
CA PHE A 152 3.60 -3.08 -9.49
C PHE A 152 3.32 -1.73 -10.18
N VAL A 153 3.31 -0.63 -9.43
CA VAL A 153 3.05 0.71 -10.00
C VAL A 153 4.09 1.08 -11.06
N ALA A 154 5.37 0.78 -10.83
CA ALA A 154 6.43 1.02 -11.81
C ALA A 154 6.21 0.23 -13.11
N LYS A 155 5.81 -1.05 -13.01
CA LYS A 155 5.44 -1.86 -14.18
C LYS A 155 4.25 -1.25 -14.92
N MET A 156 3.24 -0.79 -14.21
CA MET A 156 2.06 -0.19 -14.85
C MET A 156 2.41 1.13 -15.55
N LYS A 157 3.26 1.98 -14.96
CA LYS A 157 3.77 3.19 -15.62
C LYS A 157 4.53 2.89 -16.91
N SER A 158 5.30 1.80 -16.91
CA SER A 158 6.08 1.33 -18.07
C SER A 158 5.20 0.73 -19.18
N ARG A 159 4.26 -0.15 -18.81
CA ARG A 159 3.51 -1.01 -19.75
C ARG A 159 2.13 -0.47 -20.12
N SER A 160 1.60 0.45 -19.34
CA SER A 160 0.29 1.08 -19.52
C SER A 160 0.37 2.58 -19.24
N PRO A 161 1.22 3.34 -19.96
CA PRO A 161 1.48 4.76 -19.68
C PRO A 161 0.23 5.65 -19.76
N TYR A 162 -0.78 5.25 -20.56
CA TYR A 162 -2.07 5.93 -20.67
C TYR A 162 -2.84 6.04 -19.35
N LEU A 163 -2.50 5.24 -18.34
CA LEU A 163 -3.07 5.37 -16.99
C LEU A 163 -2.46 6.55 -16.20
N PHE A 164 -1.37 7.15 -16.66
CA PHE A 164 -0.55 8.10 -15.90
C PHE A 164 -0.20 9.39 -16.67
N ASP A 165 -0.39 9.43 -17.98
CA ASP A 165 0.00 10.56 -18.83
C ASP A 165 -1.11 11.61 -19.04
N GLY A 166 -2.24 11.45 -18.33
CA GLY A 166 -3.40 12.35 -18.44
C GLY A 166 -4.34 12.01 -19.61
N SER A 167 -4.11 10.89 -20.31
CA SER A 167 -5.05 10.38 -21.30
C SER A 167 -6.44 10.15 -20.69
N THR A 168 -7.46 10.62 -21.39
CA THR A 168 -8.87 10.43 -21.02
C THR A 168 -9.60 9.73 -22.16
N GLY A 169 -9.95 8.46 -21.99
CA GLY A 169 -10.65 7.68 -23.01
C GLY A 169 -10.38 6.18 -22.89
N ILE A 170 -11.15 5.38 -23.62
CA ILE A 170 -10.91 3.94 -23.74
C ILE A 170 -9.76 3.75 -24.70
N VAL A 171 -8.72 3.05 -24.26
CA VAL A 171 -7.65 2.54 -25.12
C VAL A 171 -8.07 1.15 -25.59
N ASP A 172 -8.03 0.90 -26.90
CA ASP A 172 -8.39 -0.41 -27.44
C ASP A 172 -7.38 -1.50 -27.04
N SER A 173 -7.79 -2.76 -27.12
CA SER A 173 -6.98 -3.90 -26.68
C SER A 173 -5.70 -4.08 -27.49
N GLU A 174 -5.72 -3.78 -28.79
CA GLU A 174 -4.54 -3.91 -29.66
C GLU A 174 -3.44 -2.93 -29.24
N GLU A 175 -3.83 -1.69 -28.95
CA GLU A 175 -2.91 -0.67 -28.45
C GLU A 175 -2.41 -1.01 -27.03
N GLN A 176 -3.27 -1.53 -26.16
CA GLN A 176 -2.86 -2.01 -24.83
C GLN A 176 -1.81 -3.12 -24.94
N GLU A 177 -2.02 -4.11 -25.81
CA GLU A 177 -1.06 -5.20 -26.05
C GLU A 177 0.27 -4.68 -26.61
N ARG A 178 0.20 -3.73 -27.56
CA ARG A 178 1.39 -3.09 -28.15
C ARG A 178 2.21 -2.35 -27.10
N LEU A 179 1.57 -1.52 -26.29
CA LEU A 179 2.22 -0.77 -25.21
C LEU A 179 2.82 -1.72 -24.16
N TRP A 180 2.11 -2.78 -23.82
CA TRP A 180 2.56 -3.77 -22.86
C TRP A 180 3.80 -4.53 -23.34
N ALA A 181 3.83 -4.95 -24.61
CA ALA A 181 4.98 -5.59 -25.22
C ALA A 181 6.20 -4.66 -25.27
N MET A 182 5.99 -3.38 -25.61
CA MET A 182 7.06 -2.36 -25.62
C MET A 182 7.64 -2.12 -24.23
N GLY A 183 6.80 -1.91 -23.21
CA GLY A 183 7.25 -1.72 -21.83
C GLY A 183 8.04 -2.93 -21.31
N LYS A 184 7.57 -4.15 -21.58
CA LYS A 184 8.31 -5.39 -21.26
C LYS A 184 9.69 -5.47 -21.92
N ALA A 185 9.82 -5.02 -23.17
CA ALA A 185 11.09 -5.03 -23.88
C ALA A 185 12.10 -4.04 -23.28
N GLN A 186 11.63 -2.85 -22.89
CA GLN A 186 12.47 -1.83 -22.25
C GLN A 186 12.98 -2.29 -20.88
N GLU A 187 12.14 -2.92 -20.07
CA GLU A 187 12.52 -3.45 -18.75
C GLU A 187 13.63 -4.52 -18.85
N LYS A 188 13.63 -5.34 -19.90
CA LYS A 188 14.67 -6.36 -20.13
C LYS A 188 16.02 -5.77 -20.51
N LEU A 189 16.05 -4.59 -21.13
CA LEU A 189 17.28 -3.90 -21.52
C LEU A 189 17.95 -3.17 -20.34
N GLY A 190 17.18 -2.88 -19.28
CA GLY A 190 17.66 -2.20 -18.07
C GLY A 190 18.02 -3.11 -16.90
N ARG A 191 17.96 -4.44 -17.06
CA ARG A 191 18.40 -5.45 -16.11
C ARG A 191 19.75 -6.03 -16.52
#